data_AF-A0A956LHH1-F1
#
_entry.id   AF-A0A956LHH1-F1
#
_cell.length_a   1.000
_cell.length_b   1.000
_cell.length_c   1.000
_cell.angle_alpha   90.00
_cell.angle_beta   90.00
_cell.angle_gamma   90.00
#
_symmetry.space_group_name_H-M   'P 1'
#
loop_
_entity.id
_entity.type
_entity.pdbx_description
1 polymer ?
#
loop_
_entity_poly.entity_id
_entity_poly.type
_entity_poly.pdbx_seq_one_letter_code
_entity_poly.pdbx_strand_id
1 'polypeptide(L)'
;MTMVDVGALEIAREGLSFAAFELLPVVVACCAAAAIFGVIFHRVGLSDTALPVVVRAVAVGVALYSLGGALVEETISLTEQAWGALAAVGGRR
;
A
#
# COMPACT_ATOMS: atom_id res chain seq x y z
N MET A 1 24.29 12.10 20.04
CA MET A 1 23.41 11.63 18.96
C MET A 1 24.21 11.79 17.68
N THR A 2 24.88 10.72 17.27
CA THR A 2 25.96 10.75 16.27
C THR A 2 25.37 10.63 14.87
N MET A 3 26.03 11.15 13.83
CA MET A 3 25.55 11.15 12.42
C MET A 3 24.97 9.81 11.91
N VAL A 4 25.38 8.68 12.50
CA VAL A 4 24.87 7.33 12.22
C VAL A 4 23.38 7.17 12.56
N ASP A 5 22.89 7.82 13.62
CA ASP A 5 21.49 7.76 14.04
C ASP A 5 20.56 8.49 13.07
N VAL A 6 21.05 9.58 12.45
CA VAL A 6 20.28 10.37 11.48
C VAL A 6 20.11 9.59 10.18
N GLY A 7 21.17 8.95 9.68
CA GLY A 7 21.11 8.12 8.48
C GLY A 7 20.17 6.90 8.63
N ALA A 8 20.17 6.24 9.79
CA ALA A 8 19.26 5.13 10.06
C ALA A 8 17.79 5.59 10.12
N LEU A 9 17.53 6.77 10.69
CA LEU A 9 16.19 7.36 10.76
C LEU A 9 15.67 7.77 9.37
N GLU A 10 16.55 8.32 8.52
CA GLU A 10 16.23 8.71 7.14
C GLU A 10 15.79 7.49 6.30
N ILE A 11 16.56 6.39 6.37
CA ILE A 11 16.26 5.14 5.67
C ILE A 11 14.94 4.53 6.17
N ALA A 12 14.74 4.50 7.49
CA ALA A 12 13.49 4.02 8.06
C ALA A 12 12.30 4.87 7.61
N ARG A 13 12.46 6.20 7.54
CA ARG A 13 11.43 7.13 7.08
C ARG A 13 11.10 6.91 5.60
N GLU A 14 12.10 6.74 4.73
CA GLU A 14 11.89 6.43 3.32
C GLU A 14 11.13 5.11 3.15
N GLY A 15 11.56 4.05 3.83
CA GLY A 15 10.86 2.76 3.80
C GLY A 15 9.42 2.84 4.28
N LEU A 16 9.16 3.58 5.37
CA LEU A 16 7.80 3.78 5.88
C LEU A 16 6.94 4.60 4.91
N SER A 17 7.51 5.63 4.29
CA SER A 17 6.80 6.49 3.33
C SER A 17 6.42 5.72 2.07
N PHE A 18 7.32 4.84 1.60
CA PHE A 18 7.08 3.97 0.47
C PHE A 18 5.97 2.95 0.78
N ALA A 19 6.05 2.26 1.92
CA ALA A 19 5.02 1.33 2.36
C ALA A 19 3.64 2.01 2.54
N ALA A 20 3.62 3.23 3.07
CA ALA A 20 2.39 4.02 3.19
C ALA A 20 1.81 4.39 1.82
N PHE A 21 2.65 4.67 0.83
CA PHE A 21 2.22 5.02 -0.52
C PHE A 21 1.68 3.79 -1.27
N GLU A 22 2.33 2.63 -1.16
CA GLU A 22 1.82 1.37 -1.74
C GLU A 22 0.47 0.94 -1.16
N LEU A 23 0.24 1.20 0.14
CA LEU A 23 -1.04 0.86 0.79
C LEU A 23 -2.15 1.88 0.50
N LEU A 24 -1.80 3.08 0.05
CA LEU A 24 -2.75 4.18 -0.19
C LEU A 24 -3.90 3.79 -1.15
N PRO A 25 -3.66 3.15 -2.31
CA PRO A 25 -4.73 2.76 -3.24
C PRO A 25 -5.71 1.77 -2.61
N VAL A 26 -5.21 0.85 -1.79
CA VAL A 26 -6.02 -0.17 -1.10
C VAL A 26 -6.92 0.49 -0.04
N VAL A 27 -6.35 1.41 0.74
CA VAL A 27 -7.09 2.18 1.75
C VAL A 27 -8.15 3.06 1.08
N VAL A 28 -7.80 3.76 0.00
CA VAL A 28 -8.72 4.61 -0.76
C VAL A 28 -9.87 3.77 -1.34
N ALA A 29 -9.59 2.63 -1.95
CA ALA A 29 -10.62 1.74 -2.48
C ALA A 29 -11.58 1.23 -1.39
N CYS A 30 -11.03 0.83 -0.24
CA CYS A 30 -11.82 0.38 0.91
C CYS A 30 -12.74 1.49 1.45
N CYS A 31 -12.20 2.70 1.65
CA CYS A 31 -12.95 3.86 2.13
C CYS A 31 -14.03 4.31 1.12
N ALA A 32 -13.70 4.36 -0.17
CA ALA A 32 -14.65 4.72 -1.21
C ALA A 32 -15.82 3.72 -1.29
N ALA A 33 -15.52 2.42 -1.26
CA ALA A 33 -16.54 1.38 -1.23
C ALA A 33 -17.42 1.46 0.03
N ALA A 34 -16.80 1.68 1.20
CA ALA A 34 -17.53 1.87 2.44
C ALA A 34 -18.49 3.08 2.38
N ALA A 35 -18.07 4.20 1.78
CA ALA A 35 -18.89 5.39 1.65
C ALA A 35 -20.06 5.18 0.66
N ILE A 36 -19.76 4.68 -0.54
CA ILE A 36 -20.75 4.47 -1.60
C ILE A 36 -21.83 3.48 -1.14
N PHE A 37 -21.42 2.30 -0.67
CA PHE A 37 -22.36 1.28 -0.25
C PHE A 37 -22.99 1.59 1.09
N GLY A 38 -22.33 2.33 1.98
CA GLY A 38 -22.95 2.86 3.20
C GLY A 38 -24.16 3.75 2.89
N VAL A 39 -24.03 4.64 1.91
CA VAL A 39 -25.14 5.47 1.44
C VAL A 39 -26.24 4.63 0.80
N ILE A 40 -25.89 3.64 -0.04
CA ILE A 40 -26.86 2.76 -0.70
C ILE A 40 -27.63 1.92 0.32
N PHE A 41 -26.95 1.28 1.27
CA PHE A 41 -27.58 0.46 2.30
C PHE A 41 -28.50 1.27 3.21
N HIS A 42 -28.09 2.50 3.56
CA HIS A 42 -28.95 3.41 4.31
C HIS A 42 -30.23 3.76 3.52
N ARG A 43 -30.13 3.98 2.20
CA ARG A 43 -31.29 4.32 1.34
C ARG A 43 -32.25 3.16 1.13
N VAL A 44 -31.74 1.93 1.09
CA VAL A 44 -32.53 0.70 0.84
C VAL A 44 -33.05 0.09 2.15
N GLY A 45 -32.65 0.62 3.31
CA GLY A 45 -33.09 0.11 4.62
C GLY A 45 -32.46 -1.24 4.99
N LEU A 46 -31.34 -1.59 4.37
CA LEU A 46 -30.59 -2.80 4.68
C LEU A 46 -29.81 -2.60 5.98
N SER A 47 -30.22 -3.30 7.05
CA SER A 47 -29.61 -3.24 8.37
C SER A 47 -28.65 -4.39 8.68
N ASP A 48 -28.42 -5.28 7.71
CA ASP A 48 -27.52 -6.43 7.88
C ASP A 48 -26.07 -5.94 8.08
N THR A 49 -25.49 -6.29 9.22
CA THR A 49 -24.13 -5.90 9.62
C THR A 49 -23.03 -6.65 8.86
N ALA A 50 -23.32 -7.78 8.24
CA ALA A 50 -22.34 -8.57 7.50
C ALA A 50 -22.11 -8.04 6.06
N LEU A 51 -23.15 -7.51 5.43
CA LEU A 51 -23.13 -6.99 4.05
C LEU A 51 -22.05 -5.91 3.81
N PRO A 52 -21.88 -4.90 4.68
CA PRO A 52 -20.80 -3.90 4.54
C PRO A 52 -19.40 -4.50 4.58
N VAL A 53 -19.17 -5.56 5.36
CA VAL A 53 -17.87 -6.22 5.45
C VAL A 53 -17.55 -6.96 4.15
N VAL A 54 -18.53 -7.69 3.60
CA VAL A 54 -18.39 -8.41 2.32
C VAL A 54 -18.11 -7.43 1.18
N VAL A 55 -18.86 -6.33 1.09
CA VAL A 55 -18.64 -5.30 0.08
C VAL A 55 -17.24 -4.70 0.15
N ARG A 56 -16.75 -4.38 1.35
CA ARG A 56 -15.39 -3.88 1.53
C ARG A 56 -14.35 -4.90 1.10
N ALA A 57 -14.53 -6.17 1.47
CA ALA A 57 -13.63 -7.25 1.06
C ALA A 57 -13.59 -7.41 -0.46
N VAL A 58 -14.74 -7.35 -1.13
CA VAL A 58 -14.83 -7.39 -2.60
C VAL A 58 -14.13 -6.18 -3.23
N ALA A 59 -14.36 -4.97 -2.70
CA ALA A 59 -13.72 -3.77 -3.21
C ALA A 59 -12.20 -3.79 -3.07
N VAL A 60 -11.69 -4.27 -1.93
CA VAL A 60 -10.25 -4.50 -1.72
C VAL A 60 -9.73 -5.56 -2.70
N GLY A 61 -10.45 -6.66 -2.90
CA GLY A 61 -10.10 -7.69 -3.88
C GLY A 61 -10.01 -7.16 -5.30
N VAL A 62 -10.96 -6.32 -5.73
CA VAL A 62 -10.94 -5.66 -7.04
C VAL A 62 -9.76 -4.71 -7.17
N ALA A 63 -9.49 -3.90 -6.14
CA ALA A 63 -8.35 -2.98 -6.14
C ALA A 63 -7.01 -3.72 -6.22
N LEU A 64 -6.85 -4.83 -5.48
CA LEU A 64 -5.67 -5.68 -5.56
C LEU A 64 -5.54 -6.37 -6.92
N TYR A 65 -6.64 -6.81 -7.51
CA TYR A 65 -6.61 -7.41 -8.85
C TYR A 65 -6.20 -6.39 -9.92
N SER A 66 -6.69 -5.15 -9.84
CA SER A 66 -6.42 -4.13 -10.86
C SER A 66 -5.05 -3.45 -10.69
N LEU A 67 -4.62 -3.20 -9.45
CA LEU A 67 -3.36 -2.50 -9.14
C LEU A 67 -2.22 -3.41 -8.72
N GLY A 68 -2.51 -4.65 -8.31
CA GLY A 68 -1.49 -5.55 -7.74
C GLY A 68 -0.35 -5.86 -8.70
N GLY A 69 -0.63 -5.99 -10.00
CA GLY A 69 0.41 -6.19 -11.01
C GLY A 69 1.39 -5.01 -11.08
N ALA A 70 0.87 -3.78 -11.12
CA ALA A 70 1.69 -2.57 -11.16
C ALA A 70 2.50 -2.38 -9.87
N LEU A 71 1.90 -2.65 -8.70
CA LEU A 71 2.58 -2.59 -7.41
C LEU A 71 3.74 -3.59 -7.36
N VAL A 72 3.53 -4.85 -7.77
CA VAL A 72 4.58 -5.87 -7.79
C VAL A 72 5.73 -5.47 -8.72
N GLU A 73 5.42 -4.93 -9.90
CA GLU A 73 6.43 -4.49 -10.87
C GLU A 73 7.27 -3.32 -10.32
N GLU A 74 6.64 -2.38 -9.60
CA GLU A 74 7.32 -1.29 -8.91
C GLU A 74 8.20 -1.80 -7.76
N THR A 75 7.70 -2.73 -6.94
CA THR A 75 8.50 -3.35 -5.86
C THR A 75 9.72 -4.10 -6.41
N ILE A 76 9.56 -4.83 -7.53
CA ILE A 76 10.66 -5.53 -8.20
C ILE A 76 11.72 -4.53 -8.68
N SER A 77 11.31 -3.46 -9.37
CA SER A 77 12.21 -2.42 -9.86
C SER A 77 13.01 -1.78 -8.74
N LEU A 78 12.38 -1.45 -7.61
CA LEU A 78 13.07 -0.89 -6.44
C LEU A 78 14.02 -1.89 -5.79
N THR A 79 13.63 -3.15 -5.75
CA THR A 79 14.48 -4.23 -5.25
C THR A 79 15.74 -4.39 -6.11
N GLU A 80 15.59 -4.38 -7.44
CA GLU A 80 16.72 -4.43 -8.37
C GLU A 80 17.65 -3.22 -8.22
N GLN A 81 17.09 -2.02 -8.05
CA GLN A 81 17.87 -0.80 -7.79
C GLN A 81 18.65 -0.89 -6.48
N ALA A 82 18.03 -1.40 -5.41
CA ALA A 82 18.70 -1.59 -4.12
C ALA A 82 19.85 -2.60 -4.21
N TRP A 83 19.64 -3.72 -4.90
CA TRP A 83 20.70 -4.71 -5.15
C TRP A 83 21.82 -4.17 -6.03
N GLY A 84 21.48 -3.40 -7.09
CA GLY A 84 22.46 -2.73 -7.94
C GLY A 84 23.34 -1.75 -7.16
N ALA A 85 22.73 -0.96 -6.26
CA ALA A 85 23.46 -0.05 -5.38
C ALA A 85 24.42 -0.79 -4.43
N LEU A 86 23.98 -1.93 -3.85
CA LEU A 86 24.82 -2.77 -3.00
C LEU A 86 26.01 -3.38 -3.77
N ALA A 87 25.78 -3.89 -4.98
CA ALA A 87 26.84 -4.43 -5.84
C ALA A 87 27.88 -3.36 -6.22
N ALA A 88 27.44 -2.12 -6.49
CA ALA A 88 28.32 -1.00 -6.81
C ALA A 88 29.17 -0.50 -5.61
N VAL A 89 28.77 -0.82 -4.38
CA VAL A 89 29.59 -0.59 -3.16
C VAL A 89 30.60 -1.72 -2.97
N GLY A 90 30.21 -2.97 -3.26
CA GLY A 90 31.09 -4.14 -3.20
C GLY A 90 32.22 -4.11 -4.22
N GLY A 91 31.97 -3.64 -5.45
CA GLY A 91 32.98 -3.56 -6.52
C GLY A 91 33.97 -2.39 -6.43
N ARG A 92 33.84 -1.51 -5.43
CA ARG A 92 34.77 -0.40 -5.15
C ARG A 92 35.83 -0.75 -4.07
N ARG A 93 35.87 -2.00 -3.63
CA ARG A 93 36.94 -2.59 -2.82
C ARG A 93 37.70 -3.61 -3.64
#